data_AF-A0A963B9A9-F1
#
_entry.id   AF-A0A963B9A9-F1
#
_cell.length_a   1.000
_cell.length_b   1.000
_cell.length_c   1.000
_cell.angle_alpha   90.00
_cell.angle_beta   90.00
_cell.angle_gamma   90.00
#
_symmetry.space_group_name_H-M   'P 1'
#
loop_
_entity.id
_entity.type
_entity.pdbx_description
1 polymer ?
#
loop_
_entity_poly.entity_id
_entity_poly.type
_entity_poly.pdbx_seq_one_letter_code
_entity_poly.pdbx_strand_id
1 'polypeptide(L)'
;MPDSASLLTSIVRLTQEMRQCALDSEWESVQDKELQRQALIERCFPLDDSFANPAYVFETIREIIELDRSVMSMAAFTRETIEAGVSKIKLGRQATQAYTSVEIGS
;
A
#
# COMPACT_ATOMS: atom_id res chain seq x y z
N MET A 1 -14.59 -26.46 -0.93
CA MET A 1 -13.68 -25.31 -1.14
C MET A 1 -14.54 -24.06 -1.18
N PRO A 2 -14.08 -22.89 -0.69
CA PRO A 2 -14.84 -21.63 -0.89
C PRO A 2 -15.03 -21.40 -2.39
N ASP A 3 -16.21 -20.91 -2.76
CA ASP A 3 -16.53 -20.53 -4.14
C ASP A 3 -15.83 -19.21 -4.54
N SER A 4 -15.72 -18.92 -5.83
CA SER A 4 -15.04 -17.70 -6.25
C SER A 4 -15.74 -16.43 -5.75
N ALA A 5 -17.06 -16.46 -5.53
CA ALA A 5 -17.79 -15.33 -4.95
C ALA A 5 -17.33 -14.97 -3.53
N SER A 6 -17.21 -15.94 -2.64
CA SER A 6 -16.71 -15.72 -1.27
C SER A 6 -15.24 -15.31 -1.23
N LEU A 7 -14.42 -15.84 -2.16
CA LEU A 7 -13.04 -15.41 -2.34
C LEU A 7 -12.97 -13.94 -2.77
N LEU A 8 -13.80 -13.51 -3.73
CA LEU A 8 -13.85 -12.13 -4.20
C LEU A 8 -14.28 -11.16 -3.09
N THR A 9 -15.31 -11.50 -2.29
CA THR A 9 -15.68 -10.70 -1.11
C THR A 9 -14.54 -10.59 -0.11
N SER A 10 -13.79 -11.67 0.10
CA SER A 10 -12.63 -11.67 1.01
C SER A 10 -11.49 -10.80 0.49
N ILE A 11 -11.26 -10.79 -0.82
CA ILE A 11 -10.28 -9.92 -1.48
C ILE A 11 -10.66 -8.44 -1.27
N VAL A 12 -11.91 -8.06 -1.52
CA VAL A 12 -12.38 -6.67 -1.29
C VAL A 12 -12.15 -6.25 0.14
N ARG A 13 -12.55 -7.08 1.11
CA ARG A 13 -12.36 -6.79 2.53
C ARG A 13 -10.88 -6.58 2.87
N LEU A 14 -9.98 -7.45 2.40
CA LEU A 14 -8.54 -7.29 2.61
C LEU A 14 -8.02 -5.98 1.99
N THR A 15 -8.46 -5.62 0.79
CA THR A 15 -8.05 -4.36 0.14
C THR A 15 -8.55 -3.13 0.92
N GLN A 16 -9.76 -3.18 1.48
CA GLN A 16 -10.29 -2.13 2.35
C GLN A 16 -9.47 -2.03 3.66
N GLU A 17 -9.11 -3.15 4.27
CA GLU A 17 -8.26 -3.20 5.47
C GLU A 17 -6.84 -2.69 5.18
N MET A 18 -6.26 -3.03 4.03
CA MET A 18 -4.97 -2.49 3.58
C MET A 18 -5.03 -0.97 3.44
N ARG A 19 -6.11 -0.44 2.87
CA ARG A 19 -6.32 1.01 2.79
C ARG A 19 -6.39 1.66 4.17
N GLN A 20 -7.06 1.03 5.13
CA GLN A 20 -7.12 1.53 6.49
C GLN A 20 -5.73 1.50 7.17
N CYS A 21 -5.01 0.38 7.09
CA CYS A 21 -3.63 0.31 7.60
C CYS A 21 -2.71 1.37 6.96
N ALA A 22 -2.86 1.64 5.66
CA ALA A 22 -2.09 2.68 4.99
C ALA A 22 -2.44 4.10 5.50
N LEU A 23 -3.72 4.38 5.80
CA LEU A 23 -4.12 5.64 6.45
C LEU A 23 -3.49 5.76 7.84
N ASP A 24 -3.43 4.67 8.58
CA ASP A 24 -2.85 4.59 9.92
C ASP A 24 -1.31 4.47 9.90
N SER A 25 -0.69 4.54 8.71
CA SER A 25 0.76 4.40 8.48
C SER A 25 1.37 3.05 8.93
N GLU A 26 0.54 2.02 9.04
CA GLU A 26 0.93 0.65 9.39
C GLU A 26 1.40 -0.14 8.16
N TRP A 27 2.52 0.27 7.55
CA TRP A 27 2.97 -0.29 6.27
C TRP A 27 3.36 -1.78 6.31
N GLU A 28 3.82 -2.27 7.46
CA GLU A 28 4.08 -3.71 7.67
C GLU A 28 2.76 -4.51 7.61
N SER A 29 1.71 -4.02 8.28
CA SER A 29 0.36 -4.60 8.20
C SER A 29 -0.20 -4.59 6.77
N VAL A 30 0.10 -3.55 5.97
CA VAL A 30 -0.28 -3.49 4.55
C VAL A 30 0.40 -4.61 3.76
N GLN A 31 1.69 -4.83 3.99
CA GLN A 31 2.46 -5.88 3.31
C GLN A 31 1.94 -7.28 3.66
N ASP A 32 1.69 -7.56 4.93
CA ASP A 32 1.18 -8.86 5.38
C ASP A 32 -0.20 -9.17 4.80
N LYS A 33 -1.06 -8.15 4.68
CA LYS A 33 -2.38 -8.29 4.06
C LYS A 33 -2.28 -8.47 2.55
N GLU A 34 -1.33 -7.81 1.88
CA GLU A 34 -1.12 -8.01 0.45
C GLU A 34 -0.73 -9.45 0.12
N LEU A 35 0.16 -10.06 0.93
CA LEU A 35 0.51 -11.47 0.77
C LEU A 35 -0.71 -12.39 0.90
N GLN A 36 -1.60 -12.10 1.85
CA GLN A 36 -2.85 -12.84 2.00
C GLN A 36 -3.80 -12.61 0.82
N ARG A 37 -3.93 -11.37 0.36
CA ARG A 37 -4.78 -10.98 -0.77
C ARG A 37 -4.33 -11.68 -2.06
N GLN A 38 -3.03 -11.69 -2.33
CA GLN A 38 -2.43 -12.35 -3.49
C GLN A 38 -2.78 -13.85 -3.52
N ALA A 39 -2.65 -14.54 -2.39
CA ALA A 39 -3.02 -15.95 -2.29
C ALA A 39 -4.52 -16.21 -2.53
N LEU A 40 -5.40 -15.27 -2.18
CA LEU A 40 -6.83 -15.37 -2.49
C LEU A 40 -7.12 -15.09 -3.96
N ILE A 41 -6.45 -14.11 -4.57
CA ILE A 41 -6.59 -13.80 -6.01
C ILE A 41 -6.22 -15.04 -6.84
N GLU A 42 -5.09 -15.67 -6.54
CA GLU A 42 -4.63 -16.88 -7.24
C GLU A 42 -5.63 -18.05 -7.15
N ARG A 43 -6.41 -18.10 -6.07
CA ARG A 43 -7.45 -19.13 -5.86
C ARG A 43 -8.80 -18.74 -6.46
N CYS A 44 -9.07 -17.44 -6.57
CA CYS A 44 -10.32 -16.90 -7.09
C CYS A 44 -10.40 -17.05 -8.61
N PHE A 45 -9.25 -16.97 -9.29
CA PHE A 45 -9.14 -17.03 -10.74
C PHE A 45 -8.68 -18.41 -11.25
N PRO A 46 -9.25 -18.92 -12.35
CA PRO A 46 -10.33 -18.33 -13.13
C PRO A 46 -11.66 -18.31 -12.37
N LEU A 47 -12.46 -17.27 -12.57
CA LEU A 47 -13.78 -17.15 -11.96
C LEU A 47 -14.64 -18.33 -12.42
N ASP A 48 -15.23 -19.05 -11.48
CA ASP A 48 -16.17 -20.14 -11.77
C ASP A 48 -17.59 -19.60 -12.05
N ASP A 49 -18.48 -20.49 -12.48
CA ASP A 49 -19.89 -20.15 -12.77
C ASP A 49 -20.69 -19.74 -11.51
N SER A 50 -20.07 -19.66 -10.32
CA SER A 50 -20.74 -19.19 -9.09
C SER A 50 -21.19 -17.73 -9.21
N PHE A 51 -20.59 -16.96 -10.13
CA PHE A 51 -20.99 -15.59 -10.40
C PHE A 51 -22.18 -15.53 -11.37
N ALA A 52 -23.39 -15.65 -10.81
CA ALA A 52 -24.63 -15.46 -11.56
C ALA A 52 -24.81 -14.04 -12.13
N ASN A 53 -24.00 -13.05 -11.71
CA ASN A 53 -24.11 -11.66 -12.12
C ASN A 53 -22.75 -11.06 -12.55
N PRO A 54 -22.47 -11.01 -13.86
CA PRO A 54 -21.25 -10.40 -14.41
C PRO A 54 -21.09 -8.91 -14.06
N ALA A 55 -22.18 -8.15 -13.93
CA ALA A 55 -22.11 -6.74 -13.57
C ALA A 55 -21.61 -6.56 -12.13
N TYR A 56 -22.04 -7.43 -11.21
CA TYR A 56 -21.54 -7.43 -9.83
C TYR A 56 -20.04 -7.69 -9.77
N VAL A 57 -19.55 -8.69 -10.53
CA VAL A 57 -18.11 -8.99 -10.61
C VAL A 57 -17.33 -7.78 -11.13
N PHE A 58 -17.82 -7.16 -12.21
CA PHE A 58 -17.17 -6.00 -12.80
C PHE A 58 -17.06 -4.83 -11.81
N GLU A 59 -18.16 -4.47 -11.14
CA GLU A 59 -18.15 -3.40 -10.14
C GLU A 59 -17.23 -3.73 -8.96
N THR A 60 -17.19 -4.99 -8.55
CA THR A 60 -16.32 -5.44 -7.45
C THR A 60 -14.83 -5.35 -7.81
N ILE A 61 -14.45 -5.78 -9.02
CA ILE A 61 -13.07 -5.64 -9.52
C ILE A 61 -12.71 -4.16 -9.64
N ARG A 62 -13.65 -3.33 -10.11
CA ARG A 62 -13.45 -1.88 -10.18
C ARG A 62 -13.20 -1.27 -8.81
N GLU A 63 -13.97 -1.66 -7.79
CA GLU A 63 -13.75 -1.22 -6.41
C GLU A 63 -12.34 -1.58 -5.92
N ILE A 64 -11.90 -2.83 -6.14
CA ILE A 64 -10.54 -3.27 -5.76
C ILE A 64 -9.48 -2.37 -6.41
N ILE A 65 -9.61 -2.08 -7.72
CA ILE A 65 -8.67 -1.23 -8.44
C ILE A 65 -8.63 0.20 -7.86
N GLU A 66 -9.78 0.77 -7.51
CA GLU A 66 -9.82 2.11 -6.92
C GLU A 66 -9.21 2.15 -5.52
N LEU A 67 -9.43 1.11 -4.72
CA LEU A 67 -8.79 0.97 -3.40
C LEU A 67 -7.27 0.83 -3.54
N ASP A 68 -6.79 0.03 -4.49
CA ASP A 68 -5.36 -0.15 -4.78
C ASP A 68 -4.71 1.18 -5.19
N ARG A 69 -5.36 1.95 -6.06
CA ARG A 69 -4.91 3.30 -6.43
C ARG A 69 -4.79 4.22 -5.22
N SER A 70 -5.75 4.16 -4.30
CA SER A 70 -5.71 4.93 -3.06
C SER A 70 -4.50 4.53 -2.20
N VAL A 71 -4.23 3.24 -2.03
CA VAL A 71 -3.06 2.74 -1.28
C VAL A 71 -1.76 3.19 -1.92
N MET A 72 -1.62 3.03 -3.25
CA MET A 72 -0.41 3.43 -3.98
C MET A 72 -0.15 4.93 -3.89
N SER A 73 -1.19 5.76 -3.94
CA SER A 73 -1.06 7.21 -3.79
C SER A 73 -0.55 7.60 -2.40
N MET A 74 -1.07 6.97 -1.34
CA MET A 74 -0.59 7.19 0.03
C MET A 74 0.87 6.75 0.18
N ALA A 75 1.23 5.58 -0.35
CA ALA A 75 2.61 5.09 -0.32
C ALA A 75 3.58 6.02 -1.05
N ALA A 76 3.17 6.58 -2.20
CA ALA A 76 3.98 7.55 -2.94
C ALA A 76 4.21 8.84 -2.13
N PHE A 77 3.15 9.39 -1.53
CA PHE A 77 3.22 10.58 -0.69
C PHE A 77 4.11 10.37 0.55
N THR A 78 3.96 9.24 1.23
CA THR A 78 4.80 8.92 2.40
C THR A 78 6.27 8.78 2.02
N ARG A 79 6.57 8.13 0.88
CA ARG A 79 7.94 8.01 0.37
C ARG A 79 8.56 9.38 0.10
N GLU A 80 7.85 10.27 -0.59
CA GLU A 80 8.32 11.65 -0.86
C GLU A 80 8.60 12.42 0.44
N THR A 81 7.74 12.25 1.44
CA THR A 81 7.91 12.89 2.76
C THR A 81 9.17 12.40 3.47
N ILE A 82 9.43 11.09 3.43
CA ILE A 82 10.64 10.50 4.02
C ILE A 82 11.90 10.99 3.28
N GLU A 83 11.89 11.00 1.95
CA GLU A 83 13.01 11.47 1.13
C GLU A 83 13.35 12.95 1.41
N ALA A 84 12.32 13.80 1.54
CA ALA A 84 12.49 15.19 1.93
C ALA A 84 13.08 15.32 3.35
N GLY A 85 12.63 14.50 4.30
CA GLY A 85 13.16 14.45 5.66
C GLY A 85 14.64 14.07 5.71
N VAL A 86 15.02 12.99 5.01
CA VAL A 86 16.41 12.53 4.90
C VAL A 86 17.30 13.62 4.28
N SER A 87 16.81 14.31 3.25
CA SER A 87 17.55 15.38 2.59
C SER A 87 17.83 16.56 3.53
N LYS A 88 16.85 16.96 4.34
CA LYS A 88 17.02 18.01 5.38
C LYS A 88 18.05 17.60 6.43
N ILE A 89 18.04 16.36 6.89
CA ILE A 89 19.03 15.84 7.85
C ILE A 89 20.45 15.88 7.26
N LYS A 90 20.61 15.48 6.00
CA LYS A 90 21.91 15.55 5.30
C LYS A 90 22.43 16.98 5.21
N LEU A 91 21.57 17.94 4.85
CA LEU A 91 21.93 19.36 4.81
C LEU A 91 22.33 19.88 6.20
N GLY A 92 21.56 19.54 7.24
CA GLY A 92 21.89 19.90 8.62
C GLY A 92 23.27 19.37 9.04
N ARG A 93 23.56 18.10 8.76
CA ARG A 93 24.88 17.49 9.04
C ARG A 93 26.01 18.19 8.29
N GLN A 94 25.82 18.54 7.02
CA GLN A 94 26.82 19.28 6.23
C GLN A 94 27.07 20.67 6.80
N ALA A 95 26.00 21.39 7.19
CA ALA A 95 26.13 22.70 7.83
C ALA A 95 26.90 22.61 9.16
N THR A 96 26.54 21.67 10.04
CA THR A 96 27.27 21.44 11.30
C THR A 96 28.74 21.15 11.06
N GLN A 97 29.06 20.25 10.10
CA GLN A 97 30.46 19.95 9.75
C GLN A 97 31.21 21.17 9.23
N ALA A 98 30.57 22.02 8.41
CA ALA A 98 31.20 23.24 7.91
C ALA A 98 31.53 24.21 9.06
N TYR A 99 30.61 24.42 10.00
CA TYR A 99 30.85 25.29 11.16
C TYR A 99 31.94 24.75 12.10
N THR A 100 31.91 23.45 12.42
CA THR A 100 32.93 22.85 13.31
C THR A 100 34.32 22.82 12.65
N SER A 101 34.40 22.70 11.32
CA SER A 101 35.69 22.74 10.59
C SER A 101 36.30 24.15 10.54
N VAL A 102 35.46 25.19 10.55
CA VAL A 102 35.92 26.59 10.55
C VAL A 102 36.44 27.01 11.93
N GLU A 103 35.88 26.50 13.03
CA GLU A 103 36.33 26.81 14.39
C GLU A 103 37.68 26.16 14.78
N ILE A 104 38.08 25.05 14.15
CA ILE A 104 39.38 24.38 14.44
C ILE A 104 40.50 24.91 13.53
N GLY A 105 40.16 25.64 12.47
CA GLY A 105 41.12 26.22 11.51
C GLY A 105 41.46 27.70 11.73
N SER A 106 41.03 28.29 12.86
CA SER A 106 41.29 29.70 13.23
C SER A 106 42.41 29.83 14.25
#